data_AF-A0A3B8SNI6-F1
#
_entry.id   AF-A0A3B8SNI6-F1
#
_cell.length_a   1.000
_cell.length_b   1.000
_cell.length_c   1.000
_cell.angle_alpha   90.00
_cell.angle_beta   90.00
_cell.angle_gamma   90.00
#
_symmetry.space_group_name_H-M   'P 1'
#
loop_
_entity.id
_entity.type
_entity.pdbx_description
1 polymer ?
#
loop_
_entity_poly.entity_id
_entity_poly.type
_entity_poly.pdbx_seq_one_letter_code
_entity_poly.pdbx_strand_id
1 'polypeptide(L)'
;MSKKDKEELVRMFVKVPKSKKEMIQKVVEKTSYNTASDLIRAGIEKELNLQMYKDNLEVILQEISKCIDYKLDGFIKSQRKLYANNVRISALNTYVMGEVMKRIMGDELHKEYVEILKSAREKANYFVNRRVEDISKEELMDFYNIGGIYRNE
;
A
#
# COMPACT_ATOMS: atom_id res chain seq x y z
N MET A 1 47.18 25.60 1.99
CA MET A 1 47.02 24.26 2.61
C MET A 1 46.51 24.46 4.03
N SER A 2 45.19 24.37 4.24
CA SER A 2 44.61 24.56 5.57
C SER A 2 45.03 23.42 6.49
N LYS A 3 45.28 23.77 7.76
CA LYS A 3 45.61 22.85 8.85
C LYS A 3 44.58 21.72 8.85
N LYS A 4 45.01 20.48 8.53
CA LYS A 4 44.31 19.30 9.05
C LYS A 4 44.45 19.39 10.55
N ASP A 5 43.36 19.71 11.23
CA ASP A 5 43.30 19.62 12.69
C ASP A 5 43.83 18.23 13.08
N LYS A 6 44.93 18.21 13.84
CA LYS A 6 45.47 16.96 14.37
C LYS A 6 44.43 16.42 15.35
N GLU A 7 43.80 15.29 15.03
CA GLU A 7 42.90 14.62 15.95
C GLU A 7 43.57 14.44 17.32
N GLU A 8 42.92 14.95 18.36
CA GLU A 8 43.39 14.84 19.73
C GLU A 8 42.99 13.49 20.31
N LEU A 9 43.98 12.67 20.69
CA LEU A 9 43.73 11.35 21.27
C LEU A 9 43.32 11.48 22.74
N VAL A 10 42.07 11.12 23.03
CA VAL A 10 41.52 11.12 24.39
C VAL A 10 41.66 9.74 25.03
N ARG A 11 42.18 9.68 26.26
CA ARG A 11 42.22 8.44 27.05
C ARG A 11 40.89 8.24 27.77
N MET A 12 40.26 7.10 27.53
CA MET A 12 39.05 6.67 28.24
C MET A 12 39.30 5.37 29.00
N PHE A 13 38.69 5.26 30.18
CA PHE A 13 38.64 4.02 30.95
C PHE A 13 37.24 3.43 30.89
N VAL A 14 37.13 2.17 30.46
CA VAL A 14 35.85 1.46 30.35
C VAL A 14 35.89 0.23 31.24
N LYS A 15 34.85 0.05 32.06
CA LYS A 15 34.67 -1.19 32.84
C LYS A 15 34.15 -2.28 31.92
N VAL A 16 34.92 -3.36 31.76
CA VAL A 16 34.54 -4.53 30.98
C VAL A 16 34.70 -5.80 31.82
N PRO A 17 33.88 -6.85 31.61
CA PRO A 17 34.07 -8.14 32.26
C PRO A 17 35.46 -8.72 31.96
N LYS A 18 36.08 -9.39 32.94
CA LYS A 18 37.40 -10.03 32.76
C LYS A 18 37.42 -10.96 31.54
N SER A 19 36.37 -11.77 31.37
CA SER A 19 36.23 -12.68 30.23
C SER A 19 36.27 -11.97 28.88
N LYS A 20 35.66 -10.79 28.75
CA LYS A 20 35.67 -10.00 27.52
C LYS A 20 37.04 -9.35 27.27
N LYS A 21 37.72 -8.89 28.33
CA LYS A 21 39.09 -8.38 28.24
C LYS A 21 40.06 -9.44 27.69
N GLU A 22 39.97 -10.66 28.21
CA GLU A 22 40.80 -11.79 27.76
C GLU A 22 40.51 -12.18 26.30
N MET A 23 39.25 -12.14 25.88
CA MET A 23 38.88 -12.36 24.48
C MET A 23 39.47 -11.29 23.56
N ILE A 24 39.39 -10.01 23.94
CA ILE A 24 39.96 -8.90 23.15
C ILE A 24 41.46 -9.14 22.94
N GLN A 25 42.20 -9.51 23.99
CA GLN A 25 43.63 -9.81 23.89
C GLN A 25 43.90 -10.98 22.94
N LYS A 26 43.16 -12.09 23.07
CA LYS A 26 43.27 -13.25 22.16
C LYS A 26 42.98 -12.92 20.70
N VAL A 27 42.07 -11.98 20.44
CA VAL A 27 41.75 -11.53 19.07
C VAL A 27 42.87 -10.67 18.52
N VAL A 28 43.41 -9.73 19.31
CA VAL A 28 44.56 -8.91 18.91
C VAL A 28 45.75 -9.80 18.52
N GLU A 29 46.08 -10.81 19.34
CA GLU A 29 47.16 -11.77 19.06
C GLU A 29 46.98 -12.57 17.76
N LYS A 30 45.74 -12.70 17.27
CA LYS A 30 45.39 -13.47 16.07
C LYS A 30 45.09 -12.62 14.84
N THR A 31 45.14 -11.29 14.96
CA THR A 31 44.75 -10.36 13.90
C THR A 31 45.92 -9.45 13.55
N SER A 32 45.73 -8.60 12.54
CA SER A 32 46.71 -7.59 12.11
C SER A 32 46.76 -6.36 13.02
N TYR A 33 45.98 -6.32 14.10
CA TYR A 33 45.97 -5.19 15.03
C TYR A 33 47.14 -5.30 16.01
N ASN A 34 47.85 -4.19 16.22
CA ASN A 34 49.03 -4.16 17.09
C ASN A 34 48.66 -4.03 18.58
N THR A 35 47.51 -3.43 18.88
CA THR A 35 47.05 -3.22 20.26
C THR A 35 45.55 -3.42 20.41
N ALA A 36 45.10 -3.68 21.65
CA ALA A 36 43.68 -3.69 21.99
C ALA A 36 43.00 -2.34 21.67
N SER A 37 43.72 -1.24 21.82
CA SER A 37 43.22 0.10 21.50
C SER A 37 42.96 0.27 20.00
N ASP A 38 43.81 -0.31 19.13
CA ASP A 38 43.60 -0.26 17.68
C ASP A 38 42.36 -1.04 17.27
N LEU A 39 42.18 -2.24 17.82
CA LEU A 39 41.00 -3.08 17.58
C LEU A 39 39.72 -2.38 18.07
N ILE A 40 39.74 -1.81 19.27
CA ILE A 40 38.59 -1.11 19.85
C ILE A 40 38.22 0.11 19.01
N ARG A 41 39.20 0.91 18.58
CA ARG A 41 38.96 2.09 17.72
C ARG A 41 38.30 1.70 16.40
N ALA A 42 38.84 0.68 15.73
CA ALA A 42 38.26 0.16 14.49
C ALA A 42 36.84 -0.39 14.69
N GLY A 43 36.58 -1.03 15.83
CA GLY A 43 35.24 -1.48 16.21
C GLY A 43 34.26 -0.33 16.41
N ILE A 44 34.67 0.73 17.11
CA ILE A 44 33.85 1.94 17.32
C ILE A 44 33.54 2.63 15.99
N GLU A 45 34.55 2.83 15.15
CA GLU A 45 34.37 3.48 13.84
C GLU A 45 33.41 2.69 12.94
N LYS A 46 33.56 1.36 12.91
CA LYS A 46 32.64 0.48 12.18
C LYS A 46 31.21 0.61 12.70
N GLU A 47 31.01 0.61 14.01
CA GLU A 47 29.68 0.69 14.61
C GLU A 47 29.03 2.05 14.35
N LEU A 48 29.77 3.15 14.49
CA LEU A 48 29.29 4.50 14.19
C LEU A 48 28.86 4.62 12.73
N ASN A 49 29.67 4.12 11.80
CA ASN A 49 29.33 4.13 10.38
C ASN A 49 28.05 3.31 10.09
N LEU A 50 27.92 2.11 10.68
CA LEU A 50 26.73 1.28 10.53
C LEU A 50 25.48 1.96 11.08
N GLN A 51 25.58 2.62 12.24
CA GLN A 51 24.48 3.36 12.83
C GLN A 51 24.05 4.51 11.93
N MET A 52 24.99 5.29 11.39
CA MET A 52 24.68 6.35 10.42
C MET A 52 23.97 5.82 9.18
N TYR A 53 24.40 4.69 8.62
CA TYR A 53 23.72 4.07 7.48
C TYR A 53 22.30 3.62 7.84
N LYS A 54 22.12 3.05 9.02
CA LYS A 54 20.80 2.60 9.51
C LYS A 54 19.84 3.78 9.67
N ASP A 55 20.28 4.85 10.30
CA ASP A 55 19.48 6.06 10.50
C ASP A 55 19.08 6.68 9.14
N ASN A 56 20.02 6.73 8.19
CA ASN A 56 19.74 7.19 6.83
C ASN A 56 18.71 6.30 6.10
N LEU A 57 18.81 4.98 6.26
CA LEU A 57 17.85 4.04 5.69
C LEU A 57 16.46 4.18 6.32
N GLU A 58 16.39 4.44 7.62
CA GLU A 58 15.11 4.67 8.31
C GLU A 58 14.43 5.94 7.79
N VAL A 59 15.18 7.02 7.60
CA VAL A 59 14.66 8.25 6.97
C VAL A 59 14.14 7.97 5.55
N ILE A 60 14.89 7.23 4.74
CA ILE A 60 14.45 6.85 3.38
C ILE A 60 13.16 6.03 3.43
N LEU A 61 13.06 5.07 4.34
CA LEU A 61 11.88 4.21 4.49
C LEU A 61 10.63 5.02 4.87
N GLN A 62 10.78 5.99 5.78
CA GLN A 62 9.70 6.89 6.17
C GLN A 62 9.22 7.75 5.00
N GLU A 63 10.12 8.30 4.20
CA GLU A 63 9.76 9.10 3.01
C GLU A 63 9.11 8.26 1.91
N ILE A 64 9.57 7.04 1.69
CA ILE A 64 8.91 6.10 0.76
C ILE A 64 7.49 5.79 1.24
N SER A 65 7.31 5.52 2.54
CA SER A 65 5.98 5.23 3.11
C SER A 65 5.03 6.41 2.93
N LYS A 66 5.46 7.64 3.25
CA LYS A 66 4.65 8.86 3.01
C LYS A 66 4.28 9.03 1.54
N CYS A 67 5.22 8.78 0.62
CA CYS A 67 4.98 8.89 -0.82
C CYS A 67 3.94 7.86 -1.31
N ILE A 68 4.02 6.63 -0.81
CA ILE A 68 3.03 5.58 -1.09
C ILE A 68 1.65 6.01 -0.59
N ASP A 69 1.55 6.45 0.67
CA ASP A 69 0.28 6.88 1.26
C ASP A 69 -0.35 8.04 0.48
N TYR A 70 0.45 9.05 0.12
CA TYR A 70 -0.02 10.19 -0.68
C TYR A 70 -0.56 9.75 -2.04
N LYS A 71 0.16 8.85 -2.74
CA LYS A 71 -0.28 8.34 -4.05
C LYS A 71 -1.52 7.48 -3.93
N LEU A 72 -1.60 6.62 -2.92
CA LEU A 72 -2.77 5.77 -2.69
C LEU A 72 -4.00 6.59 -2.34
N ASP A 73 -3.88 7.62 -1.51
CA ASP A 73 -4.99 8.52 -1.18
C ASP A 73 -5.50 9.26 -2.43
N GLY A 74 -4.58 9.79 -3.26
CA GLY A 74 -4.92 10.42 -4.53
C GLY A 74 -5.66 9.46 -5.48
N PHE A 75 -5.15 8.23 -5.61
CA PHE A 75 -5.79 7.18 -6.40
C PHE A 75 -7.20 6.85 -5.88
N ILE A 76 -7.36 6.57 -4.59
CA ILE A 76 -8.65 6.24 -3.96
C ILE A 76 -9.66 7.38 -4.18
N LYS A 77 -9.25 8.64 -3.99
CA LYS A 77 -10.11 9.81 -4.25
C LYS A 77 -10.56 9.88 -5.70
N SER A 78 -9.65 9.64 -6.65
CA SER A 78 -9.99 9.61 -8.08
C SER A 78 -10.97 8.49 -8.43
N GLN A 79 -10.76 7.28 -7.90
CA GLN A 79 -11.66 6.14 -8.09
C GLN A 79 -13.04 6.45 -7.53
N ARG A 80 -13.13 6.99 -6.30
CA ARG A 80 -14.41 7.43 -5.70
C ARG A 80 -15.14 8.44 -6.58
N LYS A 81 -14.43 9.42 -7.13
CA LYS A 81 -15.01 10.42 -8.05
C LYS A 81 -15.54 9.78 -9.34
N LEU A 82 -14.80 8.85 -9.93
CA LEU A 82 -15.23 8.11 -11.12
C LEU A 82 -16.47 7.25 -10.83
N TYR A 83 -16.47 6.49 -9.73
CA TYR A 83 -17.63 5.71 -9.31
C TYR A 83 -18.86 6.59 -9.08
N ALA A 84 -18.72 7.71 -8.36
CA ALA A 84 -19.83 8.64 -8.14
C ALA A 84 -20.38 9.22 -9.45
N ASN A 85 -19.50 9.58 -10.40
CA ASN A 85 -19.91 10.04 -11.72
C ASN A 85 -20.65 8.96 -12.50
N ASN A 86 -20.16 7.72 -12.50
CA ASN A 86 -20.80 6.60 -13.18
C ASN A 86 -22.19 6.33 -12.58
N VAL A 87 -22.31 6.27 -11.25
CA VAL A 87 -23.60 6.11 -10.56
C VAL A 87 -24.56 7.23 -10.94
N ARG A 88 -24.10 8.48 -10.97
CA ARG A 88 -24.91 9.63 -11.38
C ARG A 88 -25.39 9.52 -12.83
N ILE A 89 -24.50 9.17 -13.76
CA ILE A 89 -24.85 9.01 -15.18
C ILE A 89 -25.86 7.87 -15.36
N SER A 90 -25.64 6.72 -14.73
CA SER A 90 -26.58 5.60 -14.77
C SER A 90 -27.94 6.00 -14.22
N ALA A 91 -28.00 6.68 -13.06
CA ALA A 91 -29.26 7.15 -12.48
C ALA A 91 -29.99 8.13 -13.40
N LEU A 92 -29.28 9.08 -14.00
CA LEU A 92 -29.84 10.03 -14.97
C LEU A 92 -30.40 9.32 -16.19
N ASN A 93 -29.64 8.38 -16.78
CA ASN A 93 -30.09 7.63 -17.96
C ASN A 93 -31.35 6.80 -17.65
N THR A 94 -31.40 6.14 -16.49
CA THR A 94 -32.59 5.41 -16.05
C THR A 94 -33.79 6.34 -15.89
N TYR A 95 -33.61 7.50 -15.25
CA TYR A 95 -34.69 8.47 -15.06
C TYR A 95 -35.21 9.01 -16.40
N VAL A 96 -34.30 9.48 -17.27
CA VAL A 96 -34.65 10.02 -18.58
C VAL A 96 -35.36 8.98 -19.42
N MET A 97 -34.90 7.72 -19.41
CA MET A 97 -35.57 6.65 -20.14
C MET A 97 -36.98 6.39 -19.60
N GLY A 98 -37.17 6.35 -18.29
CA GLY A 98 -38.50 6.22 -17.69
C GLY A 98 -39.47 7.35 -18.11
N GLU A 99 -39.00 8.59 -18.09
CA GLU A 99 -39.77 9.75 -18.57
C GLU A 99 -40.12 9.66 -20.06
N VAL A 100 -39.17 9.22 -20.89
CA VAL A 100 -39.40 9.01 -22.33
C VAL A 100 -40.43 7.90 -22.56
N MET A 101 -40.30 6.76 -21.88
CA MET A 101 -41.25 5.66 -21.99
C MET A 101 -42.66 6.10 -21.60
N LYS A 102 -42.79 6.84 -20.49
CA LYS A 102 -44.09 7.37 -20.05
C LYS A 102 -44.71 8.32 -21.08
N ARG A 103 -43.91 9.21 -21.67
CA ARG A 103 -44.41 10.20 -22.64
C ARG A 103 -44.77 9.62 -24.00
N ILE A 104 -44.00 8.66 -24.49
CA ILE A 104 -44.17 8.10 -25.84
C ILE A 104 -45.15 6.92 -25.82
N MET A 105 -45.01 6.03 -24.85
CA MET A 105 -45.67 4.72 -24.85
C MET A 105 -46.82 4.61 -23.84
N GLY A 106 -47.01 5.62 -22.99
CA GLY A 106 -48.10 5.68 -22.02
C GLY A 106 -47.81 4.91 -20.72
N ASP A 107 -48.78 4.96 -19.80
CA ASP A 107 -48.60 4.51 -18.42
C ASP A 107 -48.46 2.99 -18.25
N GLU A 108 -49.04 2.17 -19.14
CA GLU A 108 -48.95 0.70 -19.05
C GLU A 108 -47.52 0.21 -19.30
N LEU A 109 -46.90 0.61 -20.41
CA LEU A 109 -45.53 0.20 -20.72
C LEU A 109 -44.50 0.84 -19.78
N HIS A 110 -44.80 2.03 -19.23
CA HIS A 110 -43.98 2.59 -18.16
C HIS A 110 -44.02 1.74 -16.88
N LYS A 111 -45.18 1.16 -16.51
CA LYS A 111 -45.26 0.24 -15.36
C LYS A 111 -44.42 -1.02 -15.58
N GLU A 112 -44.48 -1.61 -16.77
CA GLU A 112 -43.64 -2.76 -17.12
C GLU A 112 -42.15 -2.44 -17.02
N TYR A 113 -41.73 -1.27 -17.53
CA TYR A 113 -40.36 -0.79 -17.40
C TYR A 113 -39.91 -0.68 -15.93
N VAL A 114 -40.76 -0.15 -15.05
CA VAL A 114 -40.47 -0.02 -13.62
C VAL A 114 -40.29 -1.39 -12.95
N GLU A 115 -41.12 -2.39 -13.28
CA GLU A 115 -40.98 -3.75 -12.75
C GLU A 115 -39.70 -4.44 -13.23
N ILE A 116 -39.35 -4.30 -14.52
CA ILE A 116 -38.08 -4.81 -15.06
C ILE A 116 -36.89 -4.17 -14.35
N LEU A 117 -36.91 -2.84 -14.16
CA LEU A 117 -35.87 -2.13 -13.41
C LEU A 117 -35.75 -2.65 -11.97
N LYS A 118 -36.87 -2.92 -11.29
CA LYS A 118 -36.88 -3.41 -9.91
C LYS A 118 -36.23 -4.79 -9.82
N SER A 119 -36.59 -5.71 -10.70
CA SER A 119 -35.97 -7.04 -10.77
C SER A 119 -34.46 -6.96 -11.07
N ALA A 120 -34.06 -6.09 -12.00
CA ALA A 120 -32.65 -5.87 -12.30
C ALA A 120 -31.86 -5.33 -11.09
N ARG A 121 -32.46 -4.40 -10.31
CA ARG A 121 -31.86 -3.87 -9.08
C ARG A 121 -31.71 -4.93 -8.00
N GLU A 122 -32.72 -5.77 -7.80
CA GLU A 122 -32.66 -6.88 -6.84
C GLU A 122 -31.52 -7.85 -7.17
N LYS A 123 -31.38 -8.22 -8.46
CA LYS A 123 -30.25 -9.04 -8.93
C LYS A 123 -28.91 -8.34 -8.74
N ALA A 124 -28.79 -7.06 -9.08
CA ALA A 124 -27.53 -6.33 -8.89
C ALA A 124 -27.14 -6.25 -7.40
N ASN A 125 -28.10 -5.99 -6.51
CA ASN A 125 -27.87 -5.89 -5.07
C ASN A 125 -27.41 -7.21 -4.43
N TYR A 126 -27.80 -8.37 -4.99
CA TYR A 126 -27.28 -9.67 -4.54
C TYR A 126 -25.74 -9.73 -4.60
N PHE A 127 -25.17 -9.27 -5.72
CA PHE A 127 -23.72 -9.30 -5.93
C PHE A 127 -22.99 -8.18 -5.17
N VAL A 128 -23.58 -6.98 -5.07
CA VAL A 128 -22.96 -5.84 -4.35
C VAL A 128 -22.83 -6.09 -2.84
N ASN A 129 -23.78 -6.80 -2.24
CA ASN A 129 -23.82 -7.03 -0.79
C ASN A 129 -22.97 -8.22 -0.32
N ARG A 130 -22.33 -8.95 -1.24
CA ARG A 130 -21.45 -10.07 -0.92
C ARG A 130 -19.98 -9.68 -1.09
N ARG A 131 -19.13 -10.32 -0.30
CA ARG A 131 -17.69 -10.30 -0.52
C ARG A 131 -17.37 -11.14 -1.76
N VAL A 132 -16.39 -10.70 -2.54
CA VAL A 132 -16.02 -11.34 -3.82
C VAL A 132 -15.55 -12.78 -3.58
N GLU A 133 -14.92 -13.03 -2.43
CA GLU A 133 -14.43 -14.33 -1.99
C GLU A 133 -15.56 -15.33 -1.68
N ASP A 134 -16.77 -14.82 -1.38
CA ASP A 134 -17.95 -15.61 -1.02
C ASP A 134 -18.82 -15.93 -2.26
N ILE A 135 -18.41 -15.53 -3.47
CA ILE A 135 -19.14 -15.72 -4.73
C ILE A 135 -18.46 -16.82 -5.55
N SER A 136 -19.21 -17.84 -5.96
CA SER A 136 -18.66 -18.92 -6.77
C SER A 136 -18.23 -18.42 -8.15
N LYS A 137 -17.34 -19.16 -8.82
CA LYS A 137 -16.93 -18.84 -10.20
C LYS A 137 -18.12 -18.89 -11.17
N GLU A 138 -19.08 -19.79 -10.94
CA GLU A 138 -20.31 -19.87 -11.74
C GLU A 138 -21.20 -18.65 -11.51
N GLU A 139 -21.42 -18.24 -10.25
CA GLU A 139 -22.20 -17.04 -9.91
C GLU A 139 -21.57 -15.76 -10.47
N LEU A 140 -20.24 -15.67 -10.50
CA LEU A 140 -19.50 -14.57 -11.14
C LEU A 140 -19.71 -14.53 -12.65
N MET A 141 -19.73 -15.69 -13.32
CA MET A 141 -20.02 -15.75 -14.76
C MET A 141 -21.45 -15.31 -15.05
N ASP A 142 -22.42 -15.69 -14.22
CA ASP A 142 -23.80 -15.22 -14.34
C ASP A 142 -23.91 -13.70 -14.18
N PHE A 143 -23.13 -13.09 -13.27
CA PHE A 143 -23.05 -11.65 -13.13
C PHE A 143 -22.52 -10.95 -14.40
N TYR A 144 -21.42 -11.45 -14.98
CA TYR A 144 -20.85 -10.88 -16.21
C TYR A 144 -21.76 -11.07 -17.44
N ASN A 145 -22.67 -12.05 -17.38
CA ASN A 145 -23.67 -12.29 -18.41
C ASN A 145 -24.94 -11.43 -18.24
N ILE A 146 -25.05 -10.60 -17.19
CA ILE A 146 -26.15 -9.63 -17.07
C ILE A 146 -26.05 -8.62 -18.22
N GLY A 147 -26.97 -8.71 -19.18
CA GLY A 147 -26.97 -7.90 -20.39
C GLY A 147 -26.33 -8.57 -21.61
N GLY A 148 -25.87 -9.82 -21.49
CA GLY A 148 -25.54 -10.66 -22.63
C GLY A 148 -26.77 -10.87 -23.52
N ILE A 149 -26.56 -10.83 -24.84
CA ILE A 149 -27.62 -11.14 -25.81
C ILE A 149 -28.01 -12.61 -25.61
N TYR A 150 -29.25 -12.89 -25.20
CA TYR A 150 -29.82 -14.23 -25.30
C TYR A 150 -29.80 -14.63 -26.78
N ARG A 151 -28.79 -15.39 -27.18
CA ARG A 151 -28.82 -16.12 -28.45
C ARG A 151 -29.55 -17.42 -28.14
N ASN A 152 -30.82 -17.50 -28.56
CA ASN A 152 -31.49 -18.78 -28.67
C ASN A 152 -30.72 -19.57 -29.73
N GLU A 153 -29.94 -20.55 -29.28
CA GLU A 153 -29.56 -21.70 -30.12
C GLU A 153 -30.76 -22.65 -30.24
#